data_AF-A0AAW2BAG0-F1
#
_entry.id   AF-A0AAW2BAG0-F1
#
_cell.length_a   1.000
_cell.length_b   1.000
_cell.length_c   1.000
_cell.angle_alpha   90.00
_cell.angle_beta   90.00
_cell.angle_gamma   90.00
#
_symmetry.space_group_name_H-M   'P 1'
#
loop_
_entity.id
_entity.type
_entity.pdbx_description
1 polymer ?
#
loop_
_entity_poly.entity_id
_entity_poly.type
_entity_poly.pdbx_seq_one_letter_code
_entity_poly.pdbx_strand_id
1 'polypeptide(L)'
;MMIKCEHPQYKTNPKYICKESDGCSERKNPGVQDEWMENGDVSLYDDTRAGVLMVFFRELKAADAGTYRCGVNVSHYTESFTELQLNVTDGVKYPNVVNKTAHLGEVNIICRIPEEHKVHFCKEDDNHICQNISTSTVTEMNGSSERNEERVFTVSISNVSVRDAGVYWCGAETRDTHLTFISLNTKIQLNLI
;
A
#
# COMPACT_ATOMS: atom_id res chain seq x y z
N MET A 1 4.53 -4.03 -0.27
CA MET A 1 3.84 -3.51 -1.48
C MET A 1 2.36 -3.72 -1.31
N MET A 2 1.50 -2.77 -1.70
CA MET A 2 0.04 -2.96 -1.67
C MET A 2 -0.56 -2.80 -3.06
N ILE A 3 -1.46 -3.72 -3.41
CA ILE A 3 -2.29 -3.67 -4.63
C ILE A 3 -3.74 -3.53 -4.18
N LYS A 4 -4.47 -2.59 -4.77
CA LYS A 4 -5.91 -2.44 -4.56
C LYS A 4 -6.63 -2.77 -5.86
N CYS A 5 -7.40 -3.85 -5.84
CA CYS A 5 -8.28 -4.26 -6.93
C CYS A 5 -9.65 -3.62 -6.75
N GLU A 6 -10.03 -2.69 -7.62
CA GLU A 6 -11.26 -1.91 -7.48
C GLU A 6 -12.38 -2.49 -8.33
N HIS A 7 -13.44 -2.97 -7.66
CA HIS A 7 -14.67 -3.48 -8.28
C HIS A 7 -15.90 -2.80 -7.66
N PRO A 8 -16.04 -1.46 -7.79
CA PRO A 8 -17.05 -0.67 -7.10
C PRO A 8 -18.50 -1.02 -7.46
N GLN A 9 -18.71 -1.69 -8.60
CA GLN A 9 -20.01 -2.19 -9.05
C GLN A 9 -20.37 -3.54 -8.42
N TYR A 10 -19.40 -4.26 -7.84
CA TYR A 10 -19.56 -5.60 -7.25
C TYR A 10 -19.09 -5.60 -5.79
N LYS A 11 -19.58 -4.62 -5.03
CA LYS A 11 -19.15 -4.31 -3.67
C LYS A 11 -19.10 -5.52 -2.74
N THR A 12 -20.22 -6.21 -2.60
CA THR A 12 -20.39 -7.35 -1.70
C THR A 12 -19.97 -8.68 -2.31
N ASN A 13 -19.62 -8.71 -3.60
CA ASN A 13 -19.23 -9.95 -4.25
C ASN A 13 -17.80 -10.33 -3.83
N PRO A 14 -17.54 -11.61 -3.56
CA PRO A 14 -16.20 -12.08 -3.23
C PRO A 14 -15.21 -11.76 -4.35
N LYS A 15 -14.13 -11.07 -3.98
CA LYS A 15 -13.01 -10.74 -4.87
C LYS A 15 -11.84 -11.68 -4.63
N TYR A 16 -10.99 -11.82 -5.63
CA TYR A 16 -9.77 -12.63 -5.54
C TYR A 16 -8.63 -12.00 -6.33
N ILE A 17 -7.42 -12.43 -6.01
CA ILE A 17 -6.23 -12.22 -6.83
C ILE A 17 -5.57 -13.57 -7.12
N CYS A 18 -5.01 -13.74 -8.31
CA CYS A 18 -4.29 -14.96 -8.71
C CYS A 18 -3.22 -14.63 -9.75
N LYS A 19 -2.24 -15.52 -9.96
CA LYS A 19 -1.25 -15.37 -11.02
C LYS A 19 -1.76 -16.01 -12.32
N GLU A 20 -1.51 -15.36 -13.44
CA GLU A 20 -1.84 -15.91 -14.76
C GLU A 20 -0.99 -17.14 -15.12
N SER A 21 0.25 -17.18 -14.62
CA SER A 21 1.18 -18.27 -14.91
C SER A 21 0.69 -19.64 -14.46
N ASP A 22 -0.18 -19.70 -13.44
CA ASP A 22 -0.80 -20.93 -12.94
C ASP A 22 -2.21 -21.16 -13.52
N GLY A 23 -2.62 -20.37 -14.51
CA GLY A 23 -3.98 -20.40 -15.07
C GLY A 23 -5.04 -19.86 -14.11
N CYS A 24 -4.65 -19.07 -13.12
CA CYS A 24 -5.52 -18.61 -12.03
C CYS A 24 -6.14 -19.77 -11.22
N SER A 25 -5.37 -20.86 -11.06
CA SER A 25 -5.78 -22.03 -10.27
C SER A 25 -5.64 -21.78 -8.77
N GLU A 26 -4.65 -20.98 -8.36
CA GLU A 26 -4.45 -20.57 -6.97
C GLU A 26 -5.06 -19.19 -6.70
N ARG A 27 -6.38 -19.16 -6.47
CA ARG A 27 -7.10 -17.93 -6.12
C ARG A 27 -6.89 -17.57 -4.65
N LYS A 28 -6.27 -16.43 -4.41
CA LYS A 28 -6.14 -15.84 -3.08
C LYS A 28 -7.33 -14.91 -2.80
N ASN A 29 -8.11 -15.26 -1.79
CA ASN A 29 -9.13 -14.39 -1.19
C ASN A 29 -8.99 -14.44 0.35
N PRO A 30 -9.54 -13.46 1.07
CA PRO A 30 -9.54 -13.49 2.54
C PRO A 30 -10.49 -14.55 3.11
N GLY A 31 -11.47 -15.05 2.34
CA GLY A 31 -12.49 -16.00 2.79
C GLY A 31 -13.57 -15.38 3.69
N VAL A 32 -13.23 -14.34 4.44
CA VAL A 32 -14.12 -13.44 5.17
C VAL A 32 -14.04 -12.03 4.62
N GLN A 33 -15.12 -11.28 4.75
CA GLN A 33 -15.22 -9.89 4.28
C GLN A 33 -15.00 -8.92 5.44
N ASP A 34 -14.45 -7.74 5.13
CA ASP A 34 -14.18 -6.65 6.08
C ASP A 34 -13.26 -7.04 7.26
N GLU A 35 -12.43 -8.07 7.07
CA GLU A 35 -11.41 -8.52 8.00
C GLU A 35 -10.10 -8.83 7.27
N TRP A 36 -8.97 -8.54 7.92
CA TRP A 36 -7.65 -8.85 7.38
C TRP A 36 -7.31 -10.32 7.63
N MET A 37 -6.97 -11.03 6.55
CA MET A 37 -6.65 -12.45 6.61
C MET A 37 -5.31 -12.75 5.94
N GLU A 38 -4.55 -13.65 6.55
CA GLU A 38 -3.31 -14.14 6.00
C GLU A 38 -3.59 -15.29 5.01
N ASN A 39 -2.94 -15.23 3.85
CA ASN A 39 -3.02 -16.30 2.86
C ASN A 39 -1.65 -16.51 2.21
N GLY A 40 -0.80 -17.26 2.92
CA GLY A 40 0.58 -17.51 2.55
C GLY A 40 1.47 -16.28 2.79
N ASP A 41 2.03 -15.76 1.71
CA ASP A 41 2.98 -14.64 1.64
C ASP A 41 2.31 -13.26 1.64
N VAL A 42 0.98 -13.21 1.52
CA VAL A 42 0.20 -11.97 1.46
C VAL A 42 -0.84 -11.88 2.58
N SER A 43 -1.24 -10.65 2.88
CA SER A 43 -2.41 -10.34 3.70
C SER A 43 -3.49 -9.70 2.82
N LEU A 44 -4.74 -10.06 3.04
CA LEU A 44 -5.87 -9.69 2.18
C LEU A 44 -6.99 -9.06 3.00
N TYR A 45 -7.66 -8.06 2.43
CA TYR A 45 -8.87 -7.45 2.99
C TYR A 45 -9.85 -7.13 1.87
N ASP A 46 -11.05 -7.70 1.91
CA ASP A 46 -12.13 -7.38 0.96
C ASP A 46 -13.04 -6.33 1.60
N ASP A 47 -12.83 -5.06 1.24
CA ASP A 47 -13.65 -3.93 1.70
C ASP A 47 -14.98 -3.93 0.95
N THR A 48 -16.04 -4.37 1.61
CA THR A 48 -17.36 -4.45 0.96
C THR A 48 -18.03 -3.09 0.83
N ARG A 49 -17.61 -2.09 1.62
CA ARG A 49 -18.18 -0.73 1.54
C ARG A 49 -17.66 -0.01 0.30
N ALA A 50 -16.37 -0.20 -0.01
CA ALA A 50 -15.73 0.36 -1.18
C ALA A 50 -15.83 -0.55 -2.43
N GLY A 51 -15.96 -1.86 -2.24
CA GLY A 51 -15.81 -2.84 -3.31
C GLY A 51 -14.37 -2.99 -3.73
N VAL A 52 -13.44 -3.04 -2.78
CA VAL A 52 -11.99 -3.05 -3.05
C VAL A 52 -11.34 -4.20 -2.33
N LEU A 53 -10.66 -5.08 -3.08
CA LEU A 53 -9.77 -6.07 -2.49
C LEU A 53 -8.37 -5.45 -2.33
N MET A 54 -7.91 -5.36 -1.10
CA MET A 54 -6.56 -4.93 -0.76
C MET A 54 -5.67 -6.15 -0.58
N VAL A 55 -4.54 -6.17 -1.29
CA VAL A 55 -3.55 -7.24 -1.26
C VAL A 55 -2.24 -6.64 -0.80
N PHE A 56 -1.77 -7.05 0.37
CA PHE A 56 -0.53 -6.58 0.96
C PHE A 56 0.53 -7.67 0.92
N PHE A 57 1.56 -7.45 0.11
CA PHE A 57 2.77 -8.26 0.09
C PHE A 57 3.70 -7.78 1.20
N ARG A 58 3.89 -8.62 2.23
CA ARG A 58 4.74 -8.31 3.39
C ARG A 58 6.18 -8.09 2.98
N GLU A 59 6.71 -9.01 2.18
CA GLU A 59 8.04 -8.95 1.60
C GLU A 59 7.92 -9.26 0.11
N LEU A 60 8.23 -8.26 -0.72
CA LEU A 60 8.20 -8.43 -2.17
C LEU A 60 9.50 -9.09 -2.64
N LYS A 61 9.39 -10.22 -3.34
CA LYS A 61 10.51 -11.02 -3.85
C LYS A 61 10.48 -11.04 -5.36
N ALA A 62 11.63 -11.27 -6.00
CA ALA A 62 11.71 -11.39 -7.46
C ALA A 62 10.75 -12.44 -8.03
N ALA A 63 10.50 -13.53 -7.28
CA ALA A 63 9.55 -14.59 -7.65
C ALA A 63 8.07 -14.15 -7.64
N ASP A 64 7.77 -12.99 -7.04
CA ASP A 64 6.42 -12.44 -7.01
C ASP A 64 6.09 -11.69 -8.30
N ALA A 65 7.10 -11.36 -9.12
CA ALA A 65 6.88 -10.75 -10.43
C ALA A 65 6.04 -11.65 -11.34
N GLY A 66 5.17 -11.03 -12.13
CA GLY A 66 4.29 -11.75 -13.06
C GLY A 66 3.00 -11.00 -13.35
N THR A 67 2.20 -11.54 -14.26
CA THR A 67 0.85 -11.06 -14.54
C THR A 67 -0.11 -11.66 -13.52
N TYR A 68 -0.93 -10.82 -12.89
CA TYR A 68 -1.99 -11.22 -11.98
C TYR A 68 -3.35 -10.82 -12.53
N ARG A 69 -4.40 -11.56 -12.13
CA ARG A 69 -5.79 -11.15 -12.30
C ARG A 69 -6.37 -10.72 -10.96
N CYS A 70 -6.89 -9.50 -10.93
CA CYS A 70 -7.78 -9.00 -9.90
C CYS A 70 -9.22 -9.30 -10.33
N GLY A 71 -9.82 -10.37 -9.80
CA GLY A 71 -11.11 -10.85 -10.24
C GLY A 71 -12.23 -10.73 -9.20
N VAL A 72 -13.46 -10.79 -9.68
CA VAL A 72 -14.68 -10.82 -8.88
C VAL A 72 -15.70 -11.76 -9.51
N ASN A 73 -16.33 -12.57 -8.67
CA ASN A 73 -17.41 -13.46 -9.11
C ASN A 73 -18.69 -12.63 -9.28
N VAL A 74 -19.10 -12.36 -10.51
CA VAL A 74 -20.31 -11.58 -10.83
C VAL A 74 -21.56 -12.43 -10.62
N SER A 75 -21.48 -13.70 -10.99
CA SER A 75 -22.51 -14.71 -10.76
C SER A 75 -21.89 -16.09 -10.59
N HIS A 76 -22.71 -17.14 -10.51
CA HIS A 76 -22.23 -18.53 -10.51
C HIS A 76 -21.49 -18.94 -11.80
N TYR A 77 -21.71 -18.22 -12.91
CA TYR A 77 -21.18 -18.59 -14.23
C TYR A 77 -20.30 -17.52 -14.86
N THR A 78 -20.23 -16.33 -14.26
CA THR A 78 -19.53 -15.19 -14.83
C THR A 78 -18.62 -14.54 -13.80
N GLU A 79 -17.40 -14.26 -14.24
CA GLU A 79 -16.43 -13.46 -13.51
C GLU A 79 -16.04 -12.24 -14.33
N SER A 80 -15.62 -11.18 -13.64
CA SER A 80 -15.01 -10.01 -14.23
C SER A 80 -13.65 -9.82 -13.59
N PHE A 81 -12.64 -9.46 -14.38
CA PHE A 81 -11.31 -9.26 -13.84
C PHE A 81 -10.58 -8.15 -14.59
N THR A 82 -9.54 -7.64 -13.94
CA THR A 82 -8.53 -6.76 -14.54
C THR A 82 -7.19 -7.44 -14.41
N GLU A 83 -6.42 -7.44 -15.49
CA GLU A 83 -5.04 -7.95 -15.50
C GLU A 83 -4.08 -6.84 -15.07
N LEU A 84 -3.04 -7.24 -14.35
CA LEU A 84 -1.99 -6.34 -13.90
C LEU A 84 -0.63 -7.01 -14.00
N GLN A 85 0.36 -6.28 -14.48
CA GLN A 85 1.73 -6.76 -14.52
C GLN A 85 2.47 -6.26 -13.29
N LEU A 86 2.88 -7.17 -12.41
CA LEU A 86 3.78 -6.85 -11.30
C LEU A 86 5.22 -7.03 -11.77
N ASN A 87 5.95 -5.93 -11.83
CA ASN A 87 7.38 -5.93 -12.10
C ASN A 87 8.13 -5.69 -10.79
N VAL A 88 9.01 -6.61 -10.43
CA VAL A 88 9.89 -6.47 -9.27
C VAL A 88 11.27 -6.13 -9.80
N THR A 89 11.73 -4.90 -9.55
CA THR A 89 13.08 -4.47 -9.91
C THR A 89 13.93 -4.42 -8.64
N ASP A 90 15.21 -4.78 -8.76
CA ASP A 90 16.19 -4.69 -7.66
C ASP A 90 16.60 -3.22 -7.33
N GLY A 91 15.74 -2.26 -7.69
CA GLY A 91 16.07 -0.84 -7.84
C GLY A 91 16.05 0.01 -6.59
N VAL A 92 15.72 -0.53 -5.41
CA VAL A 92 15.73 0.23 -4.16
C VAL A 92 16.48 -0.60 -3.13
N LYS A 93 17.71 -0.18 -2.80
CA LYS A 93 18.37 -0.60 -1.55
C LYS A 93 17.31 -0.45 -0.46
N TYR A 94 16.99 -1.55 0.24
CA TYR A 94 16.13 -1.69 1.42
C TYR A 94 15.47 -0.41 1.91
N PRO A 95 14.17 -0.40 2.24
CA PRO A 95 13.48 0.82 2.59
C PRO A 95 14.32 1.62 3.57
N ASN A 96 14.71 2.84 3.18
CA ASN A 96 15.66 3.63 3.97
C ASN A 96 15.07 3.72 5.38
N VAL A 97 15.73 3.07 6.36
CA VAL A 97 15.22 3.05 7.72
C VAL A 97 15.62 4.35 8.37
N VAL A 98 14.63 5.20 8.65
CA VAL A 98 14.81 6.48 9.31
C VAL A 98 14.31 6.38 10.74
N ASN A 99 15.20 6.56 11.71
CA ASN A 99 14.81 6.69 13.10
C ASN A 99 14.49 8.16 13.38
N LYS A 100 13.27 8.43 13.89
CA LYS A 100 12.80 9.75 14.27
C LYS A 100 12.44 9.73 15.74
N THR A 101 12.96 10.70 16.48
CA THR A 101 12.55 10.96 17.86
C THR A 101 11.67 12.21 17.88
N ALA A 102 10.57 12.15 18.61
CA ALA A 102 9.64 13.27 18.76
C ALA A 102 9.30 13.50 20.23
N HIS A 103 9.12 14.77 20.57
CA HIS A 103 8.48 15.17 21.82
C HIS A 103 6.97 15.29 21.60
N LEU A 104 6.20 15.35 22.68
CA LEU A 104 4.76 15.62 22.61
C LEU A 104 4.51 16.94 21.87
N GLY A 105 3.55 16.95 20.94
CA GLY A 105 3.25 18.13 20.12
C GLY A 105 3.14 17.79 18.64
N GLU A 106 4.11 18.20 17.83
CA GLU A 106 4.10 18.00 16.37
C GLU A 106 5.42 17.38 15.88
N VAL A 107 5.32 16.43 14.95
CA VAL A 107 6.48 15.84 14.29
C VAL A 107 6.37 15.98 12.78
N ASN A 108 7.47 16.41 12.16
CA ASN A 108 7.62 16.51 10.71
C ASN A 108 8.46 15.33 10.20
N ILE A 109 7.94 14.61 9.21
CA ILE A 109 8.57 13.48 8.54
C ILE A 109 8.77 13.88 7.07
N ILE A 110 9.96 13.60 6.53
CA ILE A 110 10.28 13.94 5.13
C ILE A 110 10.20 12.66 4.31
N CYS A 111 9.31 12.64 3.32
CA CYS A 111 9.19 11.60 2.31
C CYS A 111 9.80 12.11 0.99
N ARG A 112 10.56 11.25 0.30
CA ARG A 112 11.05 11.51 -1.06
C ARG A 112 10.45 10.47 -1.98
N ILE A 113 9.82 10.93 -3.05
CA ILE A 113 9.07 10.10 -3.98
C ILE A 113 9.56 10.43 -5.40
N PRO A 114 9.71 9.41 -6.28
CA PRO A 114 10.01 9.66 -7.69
C PRO A 114 9.05 10.68 -8.32
N GLU A 115 9.53 11.40 -9.32
CA GLU A 115 8.70 12.36 -10.07
C GLU A 115 7.41 11.67 -10.61
N GLU A 116 6.36 12.46 -10.84
CA GLU A 116 5.03 12.02 -11.33
C GLU A 116 4.11 11.26 -10.36
N HIS A 117 4.64 10.66 -9.29
CA HIS A 117 3.84 9.82 -8.40
C HIS A 117 3.18 10.59 -7.26
N LYS A 118 1.99 10.13 -6.84
CA LYS A 118 1.33 10.65 -5.62
C LYS A 118 2.02 10.05 -4.39
N VAL A 119 2.22 10.84 -3.34
CA VAL A 119 2.74 10.32 -2.07
C VAL A 119 1.67 9.54 -1.29
N HIS A 120 2.07 8.40 -0.76
CA HIS A 120 1.32 7.60 0.19
C HIS A 120 2.04 7.64 1.55
N PHE A 121 1.29 7.85 2.62
CA PHE A 121 1.81 7.81 3.98
C PHE A 121 0.85 7.06 4.89
N CYS A 122 1.38 6.13 5.67
CA CYS A 122 0.58 5.25 6.53
C CYS A 122 1.35 4.83 7.78
N LYS A 123 0.62 4.31 8.77
CA LYS A 123 1.16 3.68 9.98
C LYS A 123 0.98 2.17 9.86
N GLU A 124 2.00 1.42 10.22
CA GLU A 124 1.93 -0.03 10.32
C GLU A 124 1.20 -0.44 11.61
N ASP A 125 0.21 -1.33 11.50
CA ASP A 125 -0.49 -1.93 12.64
C ASP A 125 0.23 -3.20 13.14
N ASP A 126 -0.33 -3.83 14.19
CA ASP A 126 0.25 -5.04 14.81
C ASP A 126 0.35 -6.24 13.84
N ASN A 127 -0.48 -6.24 12.79
CA ASN A 127 -0.48 -7.27 11.75
C ASN A 127 0.49 -6.95 10.61
N HIS A 128 1.31 -5.91 10.77
CA HIS A 128 2.27 -5.40 9.79
C HIS A 128 1.60 -4.77 8.55
N ILE A 129 0.36 -4.30 8.69
CA ILE A 129 -0.39 -3.71 7.58
C ILE A 129 -0.33 -2.18 7.66
N CYS A 130 -0.04 -1.58 6.50
CA CYS A 130 0.02 -0.14 6.30
C CYS A 130 -1.40 0.47 6.24
N GLN A 131 -1.80 1.16 7.31
CA GLN A 131 -3.11 1.82 7.46
C GLN A 131 -3.00 3.35 7.32
N ASN A 132 -3.96 3.96 6.63
CA ASN A 132 -4.03 5.41 6.52
C ASN A 132 -4.20 6.07 7.91
N ILE A 133 -3.59 7.23 8.09
CA ILE A 133 -3.67 7.99 9.35
C ILE A 133 -4.43 9.30 9.07
N SER A 134 -5.44 9.59 9.87
CA SER A 134 -6.27 10.80 9.69
C SER A 134 -5.64 12.08 10.21
N THR A 135 -4.67 11.99 11.13
CA THR A 135 -4.05 13.14 11.82
C THR A 135 -2.82 13.70 11.11
N SER A 136 -2.41 13.09 9.99
CA SER A 136 -1.27 13.55 9.20
C SER A 136 -1.70 14.53 8.11
N THR A 137 -1.01 15.66 8.00
CA THR A 137 -1.10 16.57 6.85
C THR A 137 0.10 16.37 5.95
N VAL A 138 -0.13 16.30 4.64
CA VAL A 138 0.93 16.11 3.65
C VAL A 138 1.08 17.38 2.84
N THR A 139 2.24 18.01 2.93
CA THR A 139 2.58 19.24 2.23
C THR A 139 3.72 18.94 1.27
N GLU A 140 3.50 19.20 -0.02
CA GLU A 140 4.57 19.17 -0.99
C GLU A 140 5.46 20.40 -0.83
N MET A 141 6.78 20.20 -0.80
CA MET A 141 7.72 21.30 -0.82
C MET A 141 8.08 21.63 -2.27
N ASN A 142 7.94 22.90 -2.66
CA ASN A 142 8.50 23.40 -3.93
C ASN A 142 10.03 23.30 -3.85
N GLY A 143 10.58 22.18 -4.29
CA GLY A 143 12.03 21.98 -4.34
C GLY A 143 12.64 22.89 -5.41
N SER A 144 13.55 23.77 -5.00
CA SER A 144 14.38 24.59 -5.91
C SER A 144 15.55 23.81 -6.51
N SER A 145 15.41 22.50 -6.71
CA SER A 145 16.54 21.64 -7.12
C SER A 145 16.67 21.63 -8.64
N GLU A 146 17.76 22.20 -9.16
CA GLU A 146 18.16 22.14 -10.58
C GLU A 146 18.43 20.69 -11.09
N ARG A 147 18.35 19.69 -10.20
CA ARG A 147 18.49 18.26 -10.50
C ARG A 147 17.18 17.55 -10.17
N ASN A 148 16.23 17.58 -11.11
CA ASN A 148 14.92 16.94 -11.05
C ASN A 148 15.05 15.40 -11.12
N GLU A 149 15.11 14.73 -9.98
CA GLU A 149 14.94 13.26 -9.95
C GLU A 149 13.92 12.79 -8.89
N GLU A 150 13.65 13.58 -7.84
CA GLU A 150 12.71 13.22 -6.76
C GLU A 150 11.92 14.44 -6.24
N ARG A 151 10.61 14.26 -5.98
CA ARG A 151 9.75 15.24 -5.28
C ARG A 151 9.82 15.01 -3.77
N VAL A 152 9.89 16.11 -3.01
CA VAL A 152 10.02 16.06 -1.55
C VAL A 152 8.70 16.48 -0.89
N PHE A 153 8.17 15.61 -0.05
CA PHE A 153 6.95 15.83 0.72
C PHE A 153 7.28 15.88 2.21
N THR A 154 6.70 16.84 2.91
CA THR A 154 6.72 16.92 4.37
C THR A 154 5.37 16.46 4.91
N VAL A 155 5.40 15.41 5.73
CA VAL A 155 4.26 14.89 6.45
C VAL A 155 4.33 15.35 7.90
N SER A 156 3.32 16.11 8.34
CA SER A 156 3.23 16.61 9.71
C SER A 156 2.17 15.83 10.47
N ILE A 157 2.54 15.23 11.60
CA ILE A 157 1.60 14.59 12.53
C ILE A 157 1.44 15.54 13.71
N SER A 158 0.21 15.99 13.94
CA SER A 158 -0.14 16.92 15.01
C SER A 158 -0.66 16.20 16.25
N ASN A 159 -0.54 16.85 17.41
CA ASN A 159 -0.98 16.35 18.72
C ASN A 159 -0.43 14.95 19.07
N VAL A 160 0.85 14.74 18.78
CA VAL A 160 1.56 13.47 18.97
C VAL A 160 1.51 13.04 20.43
N SER A 161 1.08 11.80 20.65
CA SER A 161 0.93 11.14 21.93
C SER A 161 1.73 9.84 21.97
N VAL A 162 1.85 9.21 23.16
CA VAL A 162 2.54 7.92 23.33
C VAL A 162 2.02 6.82 22.40
N ARG A 163 0.75 6.89 22.00
CA ARG A 163 0.10 5.93 21.10
C ARG A 163 0.54 6.08 19.64
N ASP A 164 1.13 7.22 19.30
CA ASP A 164 1.62 7.50 17.96
C ASP A 164 3.01 6.89 17.72
N ALA A 165 3.73 6.46 18.76
CA ALA A 165 4.95 5.67 18.57
C ALA A 165 4.68 4.42 17.71
N GLY A 166 5.66 4.03 16.89
CA GLY A 166 5.56 2.87 16.02
C GLY A 166 6.21 3.07 14.65
N VAL A 167 5.86 2.18 13.73
CA VAL A 167 6.40 2.17 12.37
C VAL A 167 5.46 2.90 11.42
N TYR A 168 6.03 3.75 10.58
CA TYR A 168 5.36 4.47 9.51
C TYR A 168 6.04 4.19 8.19
N TRP A 169 5.30 4.35 7.09
CA TRP A 169 5.84 4.19 5.75
C TRP A 169 5.53 5.38 4.86
N CYS A 170 6.54 5.83 4.12
CA CYS A 170 6.33 6.63 2.92
C CYS A 170 6.36 5.72 1.69
N GLY A 171 5.47 5.98 0.74
CA GLY A 171 5.40 5.24 -0.51
C GLY A 171 4.92 6.08 -1.68
N ALA A 172 5.06 5.52 -2.87
CA ALA A 172 4.54 6.07 -4.11
C ALA A 172 3.23 5.37 -4.47
N GLU A 173 2.18 6.14 -4.72
CA GLU A 173 0.88 5.67 -5.19
C GLU A 173 0.75 5.95 -6.69
N THR A 174 0.49 4.88 -7.44
CA THR A 174 0.17 4.92 -8.88
C THR A 174 -1.26 4.43 -9.06
N ARG A 175 -2.07 5.17 -9.81
CA ARG A 175 -3.46 4.81 -10.12
C ARG A 175 -3.63 4.51 -11.60
N ASP A 176 -4.33 3.43 -11.87
CA ASP A 176 -4.96 3.10 -13.14
C ASP A 176 -6.48 2.97 -12.90
N THR A 177 -7.25 2.76 -13.96
CA THR A 177 -8.72 2.79 -13.99
C THR A 177 -9.38 1.92 -12.93
N HIS A 178 -8.84 0.72 -12.66
CA HIS A 178 -9.40 -0.25 -11.70
C HIS A 178 -8.35 -0.75 -10.69
N LEU A 179 -7.16 -0.15 -10.69
CA LEU A 179 -6.01 -0.64 -9.94
C LEU A 179 -5.28 0.53 -9.29
N THR A 180 -4.99 0.38 -8.00
CA THR A 180 -4.08 1.29 -7.31
C THR A 180 -2.89 0.50 -6.76
N PHE A 181 -1.68 0.94 -7.10
CA PHE A 181 -0.41 0.39 -6.62
C PHE A 181 0.19 1.31 -5.58
N ILE A 182 0.68 0.73 -4.48
CA ILE A 182 1.39 1.48 -3.44
C ILE A 182 2.71 0.78 -3.15
N SER A 183 3.79 1.37 -3.67
CA SER A 183 5.15 0.94 -3.36
C SER A 183 5.63 1.64 -2.09
N LEU A 184 5.93 0.88 -1.04
CA LEU A 184 6.45 1.42 0.21
C LEU A 184 7.97 1.47 0.14
N ASN A 185 8.53 2.69 0.20
CA ASN A 185 9.94 2.94 -0.13
C ASN A 185 10.78 3.36 1.09
N THR A 186 10.16 3.93 2.12
CA THR A 186 10.88 4.42 3.31
C THR A 186 10.17 3.93 4.55
N LYS A 187 10.90 3.25 5.44
CA LYS A 187 10.41 2.81 6.75
C LYS A 187 10.85 3.82 7.80
N ILE A 188 9.92 4.35 8.57
CA ILE A 188 10.19 5.34 9.62
C ILE A 188 9.82 4.74 10.97
N GLN A 189 10.80 4.60 11.86
CA GLN A 189 10.55 4.25 13.25
C GLN A 189 10.40 5.55 14.05
N LEU A 190 9.19 5.83 14.53
CA LEU A 190 8.89 6.96 15.39
C LEU A 190 8.98 6.55 16.86
N ASN A 191 9.95 7.11 17.57
CA ASN A 191 10.16 6.93 18.99
C ASN A 191 9.81 8.23 19.73
N LEU A 192 9.28 8.11 20.95
CA LEU A 192 8.92 9.25 21.78
C LEU A 192 9.86 9.38 22.97
N ILE A 193 10.23 10.63 23.29
CA ILE A 193 11.11 11.00 24.40
C ILE A 193 10.45 12.09 25.23
#